data_AF-A0A7X7K231-F1
#
_entry.id   AF-A0A7X7K231-F1
#
_cell.length_a   1.000
_cell.length_b   1.000
_cell.length_c   1.000
_cell.angle_alpha   90.00
_cell.angle_beta   90.00
_cell.angle_gamma   90.00
#
_symmetry.space_group_name_H-M   'P 1'
#
loop_
_entity.id
_entity.type
_entity.pdbx_description
1 polymer ?
#
loop_
_entity_poly.entity_id
_entity_poly.type
_entity_poly.pdbx_seq_one_letter_code
_entity_poly.pdbx_strand_id
1 'polypeptide(L)' 'GEIRNTGETPLSIGMGNITLTSSAGLSILRAAEPPLPWTVEAGQTQVIELQYTKPEASAALLTVMGYSFEIKGLQ' A
#
# COMPACT_ATOMS: atom_id res chain seq x y z
N GLY A 1 7.20 3.59 -3.54
CA GLY A 1 6.59 3.04 -4.77
C GLY A 1 5.81 4.14 -5.46
N GLU A 2 5.11 3.85 -6.55
CA GLU A 2 4.23 4.81 -7.20
C GLU A 2 2.90 4.18 -7.58
N ILE A 3 1.84 4.98 -7.54
CA ILE A 3 0.50 4.62 -7.99
C ILE A 3 0.16 5.53 -9.14
N ARG A 4 -0.13 4.95 -10.31
CA ARG A 4 -0.61 5.69 -11.47
C ARG A 4 -2.11 5.44 -11.68
N ASN A 5 -2.89 6.52 -11.69
CA ASN A 5 -4.28 6.46 -12.07
C ASN A 5 -4.40 6.51 -13.60
N THR A 6 -4.67 5.37 -14.22
CA THR A 6 -4.88 5.27 -15.68
C THR A 6 -6.34 5.46 -16.10
N GLY A 7 -7.23 5.75 -15.15
CA GLY A 7 -8.64 6.03 -15.41
C GLY A 7 -8.92 7.49 -15.75
N GLU A 8 -10.20 7.78 -15.99
CA GLU A 8 -10.71 9.11 -16.36
C GLU A 8 -11.26 9.91 -15.17
N THR A 9 -11.39 9.29 -14.00
CA THR A 9 -11.89 9.92 -12.78
C THR A 9 -10.84 9.90 -11.65
N PRO A 10 -10.92 10.83 -10.68
CA PRO A 10 -10.01 10.82 -9.54
C PRO A 10 -10.12 9.53 -8.73
N LEU A 11 -8.98 8.98 -8.31
CA LEU A 11 -8.88 7.75 -7.54
C LEU A 11 -8.61 8.08 -6.07
N SER A 12 -9.57 7.79 -5.19
CA SER A 12 -9.41 7.98 -3.75
C SER A 12 -8.79 6.74 -3.10
N ILE A 13 -7.78 6.94 -2.27
CA ILE A 13 -7.08 5.91 -1.51
C ILE A 13 -7.23 6.19 -0.03
N GLY A 14 -7.86 5.25 0.69
CA GLY A 14 -8.07 5.28 2.13
C GLY A 14 -7.45 4.07 2.85
N MET A 15 -7.64 4.02 4.18
CA MET A 15 -7.10 2.95 5.03
C MET A 15 -7.50 1.54 4.59
N GLY A 16 -8.74 1.36 4.11
CA GLY A 16 -9.22 0.05 3.64
C GLY A 16 -8.59 -0.43 2.34
N ASN A 17 -7.86 0.44 1.64
CA ASN A 17 -7.26 0.11 0.35
C ASN A 17 -5.83 -0.42 0.45
N ILE A 18 -5.20 -0.32 1.62
CA ILE A 18 -3.78 -0.66 1.82
C ILE A 18 -3.62 -1.60 3.00
N THR A 19 -3.17 -2.83 2.76
CA THR A 19 -2.92 -3.81 3.82
C THR A 19 -1.59 -4.53 3.60
N LEU A 20 -0.95 -4.94 4.69
CA LEU A 20 0.23 -5.81 4.65
C LEU A 20 -0.05 -7.04 5.50
N THR A 21 -0.17 -8.21 4.86
CA THR A 21 -0.46 -9.48 5.55
C THR A 21 0.71 -10.44 5.41
N SER A 22 0.82 -11.38 6.34
CA SER A 22 1.83 -12.43 6.32
C SER A 22 1.31 -13.68 7.03
N SER A 23 2.11 -14.74 7.11
CA SER A 23 1.80 -15.90 7.96
C SER A 23 1.68 -15.55 9.44
N ALA A 24 2.28 -14.44 9.90
CA ALA A 24 2.15 -13.92 11.25
C ALA A 24 0.90 -13.03 11.46
N GLY A 25 0.08 -12.86 10.42
CA GLY A 25 -1.14 -12.04 10.45
C GLY A 25 -0.97 -10.67 9.80
N LEU A 26 -1.88 -9.75 10.14
CA LEU A 26 -1.93 -8.39 9.62
C LEU A 26 -0.88 -7.49 10.30
N SER A 27 -0.09 -6.77 9.52
CA SER A 27 0.87 -5.77 10.01
C SER A 27 0.20 -4.42 10.19
N ILE A 28 0.62 -3.68 11.22
CA ILE A 28 0.10 -2.34 11.53
C ILE A 28 0.82 -1.30 10.67
N LEU A 29 0.05 -0.52 9.89
CA LEU A 29 0.54 0.67 9.19
C LEU A 29 0.90 1.75 10.22
N ARG A 30 2.15 2.24 10.17
CA ARG A 30 2.69 3.26 11.08
C ARG A 30 2.66 4.65 10.48
N ALA A 31 2.99 4.76 9.20
CA ALA A 31 2.99 6.02 8.48
C ALA A 31 2.71 5.79 6.99
N ALA A 32 2.13 6.80 6.36
CA ALA A 32 1.99 6.87 4.91
C ALA A 32 2.31 8.30 4.44
N GLU A 33 2.99 8.40 3.31
CA GLU A 33 3.29 9.64 2.61
C GLU A 33 2.78 9.49 1.17
N PRO A 34 1.79 10.27 0.71
CA PRO A 34 1.02 11.28 1.45
C PRO A 34 0.22 10.70 2.64
N PRO A 35 -0.29 11.51 3.57
CA PRO A 35 -1.16 11.03 4.64
C PRO A 35 -2.53 10.59 4.09
N LEU A 36 -3.07 9.48 4.61
CA LEU A 36 -4.40 8.96 4.22
C LEU A 36 -5.55 9.83 4.80
N PRO A 37 -6.69 9.95 4.08
CA PRO A 37 -6.88 9.55 2.69
C PRO A 37 -6.26 10.56 1.72
N TRP A 38 -5.82 10.09 0.56
CA TRP A 38 -5.37 10.96 -0.53
C TRP A 38 -6.02 10.59 -1.86
N THR A 39 -5.93 11.51 -2.81
CA THR A 39 -6.48 11.35 -4.16
C THR A 39 -5.36 11.36 -5.19
N VAL A 40 -5.44 10.47 -6.17
CA VAL A 40 -4.63 10.52 -7.40
C VAL A 40 -5.54 10.97 -8.55
N GLU A 41 -5.33 12.19 -9.02
CA GLU A 41 -6.12 12.75 -10.14
C GLU A 41 -6.01 11.87 -11.40
N ALA A 42 -7.00 11.98 -12.30
CA ALA A 42 -7.04 11.21 -13.54
C ALA A 42 -5.76 11.43 -14.37
N GLY A 43 -5.16 10.33 -14.84
CA GLY A 43 -3.92 10.35 -15.61
C GLY A 43 -2.63 10.63 -14.81
N GLN A 44 -2.73 10.97 -13.52
CA GLN A 44 -1.57 11.33 -12.70
C GLN A 44 -0.89 10.11 -12.06
N THR A 45 0.37 10.33 -11.67
CA THR A 45 1.17 9.39 -10.89
C THR A 45 1.50 10.01 -9.54
N GLN A 46 1.26 9.27 -8.47
CA GLN A 46 1.57 9.66 -7.10
C GLN A 46 2.67 8.75 -6.55
N VAL A 47 3.79 9.36 -6.14
CA VAL A 47 4.81 8.67 -5.36
C VAL A 47 4.26 8.42 -3.96
N ILE A 48 4.47 7.21 -3.45
CA ILE A 48 4.02 6.81 -2.12
C ILE A 48 5.13 6.16 -1.30
N GLU A 49 5.08 6.40 0.00
CA GLU A 49 5.83 5.66 1.01
C GLU A 49 4.85 5.08 2.03
N LEU A 50 5.04 3.81 2.38
CA LEU A 50 4.23 3.11 3.37
C LEU A 50 5.17 2.45 4.37
N GLN A 51 5.00 2.76 5.64
CA GLN A 51 5.81 2.20 6.72
C GLN A 51 4.92 1.31 7.58
N TYR A 52 5.30 0.04 7.72
CA TYR A 52 4.61 -0.94 8.54
C TYR A 52 5.48 -1.41 9.69
N THR A 53 4.84 -1.91 10.75
CA THR A 53 5.55 -2.78 11.70
C THR A 53 6.09 -3.99 10.95
N LYS A 54 7.38 -4.30 11.11
CA LYS A 54 7.99 -5.47 10.48
C LYS A 54 7.24 -6.74 10.91
N PRO A 55 6.73 -7.57 9.98
CA PRO A 55 6.10 -8.83 10.33
C PRO A 55 7.15 -9.87 10.75
N GLU A 56 6.81 -10.73 11.71
CA GLU A 56 7.59 -11.89 12.13
C GLU A 56 7.41 -13.06 11.14
N ALA A 57 7.74 -12.82 9.87
CA ALA A 57 7.59 -13.78 8.76
C ALA A 57 8.69 -13.56 7.72
N SER A 58 8.99 -14.59 6.92
CA SER A 58 10.01 -14.51 5.84
C SER A 58 9.52 -13.78 4.59
N ALA A 59 8.20 -13.67 4.42
CA ALA A 59 7.55 -12.96 3.34
C ALA A 59 6.24 -12.31 3.81
N ALA A 60 5.82 -11.27 3.09
CA ALA A 60 4.57 -10.57 3.30
C ALA A 60 3.91 -10.20 1.97
N LEU A 61 2.59 -10.05 1.98
CA LEU A 61 1.78 -9.62 0.85
C LEU A 61 1.28 -8.20 1.10
N LEU A 62 1.77 -7.25 0.29
CA LEU A 62 1.26 -5.88 0.26
C LEU A 62 0.10 -5.82 -0.72
N THR A 63 -1.09 -5.47 -0.24
CA THR A 63 -2.26 -5.23 -1.09
C THR A 63 -2.53 -3.74 -1.16
N VAL A 64 -2.59 -3.19 -2.38
CA VAL A 64 -2.93 -1.80 -2.67
C VAL A 64 -4.04 -1.79 -3.73
N MET A 65 -5.21 -1.22 -3.39
CA MET A 65 -6.36 -1.14 -4.30
C MET A 65 -6.77 -2.50 -4.90
N GLY A 66 -6.60 -3.59 -4.15
CA GLY A 66 -6.89 -4.96 -4.60
C GLY A 66 -5.76 -5.65 -5.37
N TYR A 67 -4.71 -4.94 -5.77
CA TYR A 67 -3.50 -5.52 -6.36
C TYR A 67 -2.54 -5.97 -5.27
N SER A 68 -1.97 -7.16 -5.40
CA SER A 68 -1.11 -7.76 -4.39
C SER A 68 0.32 -7.93 -4.88
N PHE A 69 1.29 -7.59 -4.02
CA PHE A 69 2.72 -7.65 -4.29
C PHE A 69 3.42 -8.43 -3.17
N GLU A 70 4.19 -9.45 -3.54
CA GLU A 70 4.92 -10.26 -2.56
C GLU A 70 6.28 -9.62 -2.24
N ILE A 71 6.54 -9.43 -0.96
CA ILE A 71 7.81 -8.97 -0.41
C ILE A 71 8.48 -10.18 0.23
N LYS A 72 9.70 -10.52 -0.22
CA LYS A 72 10.50 -11.64 0.30
C LYS A 72 11.74 -11.13 1.02
N GLY A 73 12.37 -12.02 1.80
CA GLY A 73 13.65 -11.72 2.45
C GLY A 73 13.49 -10.81 3.66
N LEU A 74 12.39 -10.96 4.41
CA LEU A 74 12.12 -10.16 5.60
C LEU A 74 12.80 -10.72 6.87
N GLN A 75 13.52 -11.85 6.78
CA GLN A 75 14.31 -12.40 7.88
C GLN A 75 15.72 -11.82 7.90
#